data_AF-A0A662B2X4-F1
#
_entry.id   AF-A0A662B2X4-F1
#
_cell.length_a   1.000
_cell.length_b   1.000
_cell.length_c   1.000
_cell.angle_alpha   90.00
_cell.angle_beta   90.00
_cell.angle_gamma   90.00
#
_symmetry.space_group_name_H-M   'P 1'
#
loop_
_entity.id
_entity.type
_entity.pdbx_description
1 polymer ?
#
loop_
_entity_poly.entity_id
_entity_poly.type
_entity_poly.pdbx_seq_one_letter_code
_entity_poly.pdbx_strand_id
1 'polypeptide(L)'
;MKFIKGNDRAQTHLFPISIDQSIDPDNEVRLIDLFVESLPIGEYGFKTEFLENGRPAYHPKDLLKLYIYGYLNKTRSSRDLEKECKRNTEVMWV
;
A
#
# COMPACT_ATOMS: atom_id res chain seq x y z
N MET A 1 16.46 -5.82 -34.86
CA MET A 1 16.77 -6.37 -33.52
C MET A 1 15.57 -7.20 -33.05
N LYS A 2 15.76 -8.38 -32.44
CA LYS A 2 14.70 -9.39 -32.20
C LYS A 2 14.07 -9.40 -30.78
N PHE A 3 14.55 -8.59 -29.83
CA PHE A 3 14.07 -8.58 -28.44
C PHE A 3 14.09 -7.18 -27.81
N ILE A 4 13.19 -6.96 -26.84
CA ILE A 4 13.19 -5.78 -25.97
C ILE A 4 14.39 -5.92 -25.00
N LYS A 5 15.24 -4.89 -24.93
CA LYS A 5 16.31 -4.80 -23.94
C LYS A 5 15.79 -4.11 -22.69
N GLY A 6 16.10 -4.66 -21.52
CA GLY A 6 15.80 -4.03 -20.24
C GLY A 6 16.72 -2.85 -19.93
N ASN A 7 16.51 -2.22 -18.77
CA ASN A 7 17.33 -1.11 -18.28
C ASN A 7 18.70 -1.59 -17.76
N ASP A 8 19.72 -0.73 -17.86
CA ASP A 8 21.05 -1.00 -17.33
C ASP A 8 21.03 -0.91 -15.79
N ARG A 9 21.67 -1.89 -15.11
CA ARG A 9 21.74 -1.96 -13.65
C ARG A 9 22.58 -0.84 -13.03
N ALA A 10 23.52 -0.27 -13.79
CA ALA A 10 24.35 0.86 -13.36
C ALA A 10 23.72 2.22 -13.68
N GLN A 11 22.59 2.24 -14.38
CA GLN A 11 21.91 3.48 -14.75
C GLN A 11 21.38 4.17 -13.50
N THR A 12 21.84 5.40 -13.27
CA THR A 12 21.30 6.25 -12.21
C THR A 12 19.98 6.83 -12.68
N HIS A 13 18.90 6.54 -11.96
CA HIS A 13 17.60 7.15 -12.18
C HIS A 13 17.36 8.21 -11.10
N LEU A 14 16.85 9.38 -11.48
CA LEU A 14 16.12 10.21 -10.52
C LEU A 14 14.83 9.48 -10.20
N PHE A 15 14.71 9.01 -8.96
CA PHE A 15 13.45 8.51 -8.44
C PHE A 15 12.40 9.63 -8.46
N PRO A 16 11.08 9.31 -8.57
CA PRO A 16 10.02 10.32 -8.48
C PRO A 16 10.22 11.23 -7.27
N ILE A 17 9.86 12.51 -7.43
CA ILE A 17 10.10 13.53 -6.38
C ILE A 17 9.27 13.24 -5.12
N SER A 18 8.18 12.46 -5.26
CA SER A 18 7.40 11.93 -4.14
C SER A 18 6.97 10.47 -4.35
N ILE A 19 6.65 9.76 -3.26
CA ILE A 19 6.04 8.42 -3.30
C ILE A 19 4.70 8.45 -4.06
N ASP A 20 3.94 9.54 -3.93
CA ASP A 20 2.69 9.72 -4.69
C ASP A 20 2.92 9.76 -6.21
N GLN A 21 3.97 10.44 -6.67
CA GLN A 21 4.33 10.45 -8.09
C GLN A 21 4.90 9.12 -8.59
N SER A 22 5.27 8.20 -7.68
CA SER A 22 5.74 6.87 -8.07
C SER A 22 4.61 5.91 -8.41
N ILE A 23 3.37 6.25 -8.04
CA ILE A 23 2.17 5.47 -8.34
C ILE A 23 1.42 6.11 -9.50
N ASP A 24 1.19 5.31 -10.54
CA ASP A 24 0.41 5.72 -11.71
C ASP A 24 -0.95 6.30 -11.28
N PRO A 25 -1.42 7.42 -11.85
CA PRO A 25 -2.74 7.99 -11.55
C PRO A 25 -3.89 7.01 -11.71
N ASP A 26 -3.77 6.04 -12.62
CA ASP A 26 -4.78 5.02 -12.89
C ASP A 26 -4.52 3.69 -12.17
N ASN A 27 -3.54 3.64 -11.25
CA ASN A 27 -3.25 2.44 -10.47
C ASN A 27 -4.41 2.07 -9.53
N GLU A 28 -4.74 0.78 -9.45
CA GLU A 28 -5.83 0.25 -8.62
C GLU A 28 -5.68 0.57 -7.13
N VAL A 29 -4.45 0.75 -6.63
CA VAL A 29 -4.20 1.08 -5.22
C VAL A 29 -4.86 2.38 -4.80
N ARG A 30 -4.97 3.35 -5.73
CA ARG A 30 -5.65 4.63 -5.49
C ARG A 30 -7.16 4.45 -5.31
N LEU A 31 -7.75 3.48 -6.02
CA LEU A 31 -9.16 3.12 -5.83
C LEU A 31 -9.39 2.49 -4.45
N ILE A 32 -8.46 1.64 -3.99
CA ILE A 32 -8.53 1.05 -2.65
C ILE A 32 -8.49 2.15 -1.58
N ASP A 33 -7.55 3.09 -1.70
CA ASP A 33 -7.41 4.22 -0.78
C ASP A 33 -8.67 5.08 -0.76
N LEU A 34 -9.12 5.55 -1.92
CA LEU A 34 -10.35 6.36 -2.05
C LEU A 34 -11.57 5.64 -1.44
N PHE A 35 -11.71 4.34 -1.74
CA PHE A 35 -12.80 3.54 -1.21
C PHE A 35 -12.75 3.46 0.31
N VAL A 36 -11.63 3.06 0.89
CA VAL A 36 -11.50 2.92 2.36
C VAL A 36 -11.63 4.26 3.07
N GLU A 37 -11.10 5.34 2.49
CA GLU A 37 -11.25 6.67 3.08
C GLU A 37 -12.70 7.13 3.14
N SER A 38 -13.52 6.75 2.16
CA SER A 38 -14.96 7.07 2.13
C SER A 38 -15.80 6.32 3.18
N LEU A 39 -15.25 5.28 3.83
CA LEU A 39 -16.01 4.45 4.77
C LEU A 39 -16.11 5.10 6.15
N PRO A 40 -17.32 5.16 6.76
CA PRO A 40 -17.50 5.56 8.15
C PRO A 40 -17.10 4.42 9.09
N ILE A 41 -15.80 4.12 9.19
CA ILE A 41 -15.28 2.93 9.90
C ILE A 41 -15.71 2.85 11.38
N GLY A 42 -15.94 3.98 12.04
CA GLY A 42 -16.45 4.02 13.42
C GLY A 42 -17.85 3.44 13.56
N GLU A 43 -18.70 3.62 12.55
CA GLU A 43 -20.07 3.07 12.52
C GLU A 43 -20.07 1.57 12.21
N TYR A 44 -19.00 1.05 11.59
CA TYR A 44 -18.84 -0.36 11.26
C TYR A 44 -18.20 -1.19 12.37
N GLY A 45 -18.04 -0.61 13.57
CA GLY A 45 -17.53 -1.32 14.74
C GLY A 45 -16.01 -1.45 14.80
N PHE A 46 -15.26 -0.73 13.94
CA PHE A 46 -13.82 -0.61 14.12
C PHE A 46 -13.51 0.26 15.34
N LYS A 47 -12.60 -0.23 16.19
CA LYS A 47 -12.10 0.54 17.33
C LYS A 47 -11.04 1.52 16.85
N THR A 48 -11.29 2.81 17.05
CA THR A 48 -10.35 3.90 16.76
C THR A 48 -9.76 4.53 18.01
N GLU A 49 -10.32 4.23 19.18
CA GLU A 49 -9.78 4.65 20.47
C GLU A 49 -8.70 3.67 20.93
N PHE A 50 -7.51 4.19 21.24
CA PHE A 50 -6.39 3.40 21.70
C PHE A 50 -5.82 4.00 22.99
N LEU A 51 -5.31 3.12 23.85
CA LEU A 51 -4.63 3.53 25.08
C LEU A 51 -3.31 4.25 24.71
N GLU A 52 -3.01 5.35 25.39
CA GLU A 52 -1.77 6.11 25.15
C GLU A 52 -0.49 5.36 25.56
N ASN A 53 -0.62 4.25 26.29
CA ASN A 53 0.52 3.48 26.81
C ASN A 53 0.99 2.40 25.83
N GLY A 54 2.28 2.43 25.48
CA GLY A 54 2.93 1.41 24.67
C GLY A 54 3.14 1.83 23.21
N ARG A 55 3.33 0.84 22.34
CA ARG A 55 3.49 1.11 20.89
C ARG A 55 2.13 1.47 20.31
N PRO A 56 2.00 2.61 19.60
CA PRO A 56 0.76 2.96 18.91
C PRO A 56 0.31 1.85 17.96
N ALA A 57 -1.00 1.60 17.93
CA ALA A 57 -1.61 0.72 16.94
C ALA A 57 -1.63 1.41 15.56
N TYR A 58 -1.64 0.62 14.49
CA TYR A 58 -1.95 1.13 13.15
C TYR A 58 -3.41 1.56 13.07
N HIS A 59 -3.70 2.56 12.25
CA HIS A 59 -5.07 2.99 12.05
C HIS A 59 -5.87 1.87 11.33
N PRO A 60 -7.13 1.60 11.71
CA PRO A 60 -7.91 0.53 11.09
C PRO A 60 -8.07 0.66 9.58
N LYS A 61 -8.09 1.89 9.04
CA LYS A 61 -8.14 2.12 7.59
C LYS A 61 -6.90 1.60 6.89
N ASP A 62 -5.70 1.85 7.42
CA ASP A 62 -4.44 1.41 6.80
C ASP A 62 -4.39 -0.11 6.70
N LEU A 63 -4.78 -0.80 7.79
CA LEU A 63 -4.87 -2.25 7.81
C LEU A 63 -5.95 -2.79 6.87
N LEU A 64 -7.07 -2.09 6.72
CA LEU A 64 -8.14 -2.47 5.80
C LEU A 64 -7.70 -2.30 4.33
N LYS A 65 -7.00 -1.20 3.99
CA LYS A 65 -6.42 -1.00 2.65
C LYS A 65 -5.43 -2.12 2.33
N LEU A 66 -4.52 -2.44 3.26
CA LEU A 66 -3.57 -3.55 3.12
C LEU A 66 -4.27 -4.90 2.94
N TYR A 67 -5.35 -5.14 3.68
CA TYR A 67 -6.13 -6.37 3.59
C TYR A 67 -6.81 -6.52 2.22
N ILE A 68 -7.45 -5.45 1.72
CA ILE A 68 -8.07 -5.42 0.40
C ILE A 68 -7.01 -5.60 -0.70
N TYR A 69 -5.88 -4.90 -0.59
CA TYR A 69 -4.74 -5.06 -1.51
C TYR A 69 -4.29 -6.51 -1.59
N GLY A 70 -4.07 -7.16 -0.44
CA GLY A 70 -3.70 -8.58 -0.37
C GLY A 70 -4.74 -9.51 -0.98
N TYR A 71 -6.02 -9.21 -0.77
CA TYR A 71 -7.11 -10.00 -1.35
C TYR A 71 -7.10 -9.94 -2.89
N LEU A 72 -6.99 -8.74 -3.47
CA LEU A 72 -6.96 -8.51 -4.92
C LEU A 72 -5.71 -9.13 -5.56
N ASN A 73 -4.57 -8.99 -4.92
CA ASN A 73 -3.28 -9.50 -5.39
C ASN A 73 -3.01 -10.97 -5.03
N LYS A 74 -4.00 -11.67 -4.45
CA LYS A 74 -3.93 -13.08 -4.04
C LYS A 74 -2.82 -13.36 -3.00
N THR A 75 -2.35 -12.35 -2.27
CA THR A 75 -1.40 -12.48 -1.16
C THR A 75 -2.17 -12.72 0.15
N ARG A 76 -2.31 -13.99 0.54
CA ARG A 76 -3.13 -14.41 1.69
C ARG A 76 -2.37 -14.55 3.02
N SER A 77 -1.05 -14.66 2.95
CA SER A 77 -0.18 -14.80 4.13
C SER A 77 0.12 -13.42 4.72
N SER A 78 -0.12 -13.25 6.02
CA SER A 78 0.23 -12.02 6.73
C SER A 78 1.73 -11.73 6.68
N ARG A 79 2.57 -12.76 6.68
CA ARG A 79 4.03 -12.63 6.52
C ARG A 79 4.42 -12.17 5.12
N ASP A 80 3.67 -12.55 4.10
CA ASP A 80 3.95 -12.09 2.74
C ASP A 80 3.46 -10.66 2.54
N LEU A 81 2.32 -10.28 3.13
CA LEU A 81 1.90 -8.88 3.21
C LEU A 81 2.93 -8.01 3.93
N GLU A 82 3.47 -8.47 5.06
CA GLU A 82 4.55 -7.75 5.76
C GLU A 82 5.80 -7.53 4.89
N LYS A 83 6.12 -8.48 4.00
CA LYS A 83 7.21 -8.32 3.04
C LYS A 83 6.85 -7.31 1.96
N GLU A 84 5.62 -7.34 1.44
CA GLU A 84 5.13 -6.37 0.45
C GLU A 84 5.25 -4.93 0.97
N CYS A 85 4.90 -4.68 2.24
CA CYS A 85 5.06 -3.37 2.88
C CYS A 85 6.50 -2.81 2.85
N LYS A 86 7.51 -3.65 2.61
CA LYS A 86 8.92 -3.23 2.56
C LYS A 86 9.49 -3.11 1.15
N ARG A 87 8.85 -3.70 0.14
CA ARG A 87 9.42 -3.87 -1.21
C ARG A 87 8.53 -3.38 -2.33
N ASN A 88 7.24 -3.22 -2.08
CA ASN A 88 6.25 -2.89 -3.08
C ASN A 88 5.81 -1.44 -2.88
N THR A 89 6.05 -0.62 -3.89
CA THR A 89 5.76 0.82 -3.86
C THR A 89 4.28 1.11 -3.68
N GLU A 90 3.39 0.28 -4.22
CA GLU A 90 1.94 0.42 -4.04
C GLU A 90 1.57 0.28 -2.56
N VAL A 91 2.10 -0.75 -1.90
CA VAL A 91 1.83 -1.03 -0.48
C VAL A 91 2.52 -0.03 0.44
N MET A 92 3.66 0.52 0.04
CA MET A 92 4.32 1.60 0.78
C MET A 92 3.58 2.94 0.67
N TRP A 93 2.77 3.13 -0.37
CA TRP A 93 1.95 4.32 -0.59
C TRP A 93 0.64 4.29 0.22
N VAL A 94 0.09 3.08 0.46
CA VAL A 94 -1.11 2.80 1.28
C VAL A 94 -0.88 3.10 2.76
#